data_AF-A0A7Z7YD10-F1
#
_entry.id   AF-A0A7Z7YD10-F1
#
_cell.length_a   1.000
_cell.length_b   1.000
_cell.length_c   1.000
_cell.angle_alpha   90.00
_cell.angle_beta   90.00
_cell.angle_gamma   90.00
#
_symmetry.space_group_name_H-M   'P 1'
#
loop_
_entity.id
_entity.type
_entity.pdbx_description
1 polymer ?
#
loop_
_entity_poly.entity_id
_entity_poly.type
_entity_poly.pdbx_seq_one_letter_code
_entity_poly.pdbx_strand_id
1 'polypeptide(L)'
;MKKHKTSIGLMYILLCTGGIMLSQIQLFFVALLIIIWIGSWLFGRGAPATARHYYSHLTTTCKYCTLIMALGIPMMFGATFIQYQLNEMVYPTVEYIAQNPVMAGHIALAVIQMFGLLCLGMLGLLAFRTYKCLVPLFKEA
;
A
#
# COMPACT_ATOMS: atom_id res chain seq x y z
N MET A 1 -25.21 15.82 -3.05
CA MET A 1 -24.60 14.67 -3.75
C MET A 1 -23.42 15.05 -4.65
N LYS A 2 -23.58 16.00 -5.60
CA LYS A 2 -22.55 16.36 -6.60
C LYS A 2 -21.15 16.64 -6.02
N LYS A 3 -21.04 17.44 -4.94
CA LYS A 3 -19.78 17.74 -4.25
C LYS A 3 -19.08 16.49 -3.67
N HIS A 4 -19.83 15.55 -3.10
CA HIS A 4 -19.27 14.30 -2.55
C HIS A 4 -18.81 13.35 -3.65
N LYS A 5 -19.53 13.25 -4.78
CA LYS A 5 -19.11 12.44 -5.93
C LYS A 5 -17.72 12.88 -6.43
N THR A 6 -17.52 14.19 -6.62
CA THR A 6 -16.23 14.74 -7.05
C THR A 6 -15.13 14.46 -6.02
N SER A 7 -15.40 14.66 -4.73
CA SER A 7 -14.43 14.38 -3.66
C SER A 7 -14.02 12.90 -3.60
N ILE A 8 -14.98 11.96 -3.65
CA ILE A 8 -14.72 10.51 -3.63
C ILE A 8 -13.93 10.09 -4.87
N GLY A 9 -14.33 10.59 -6.05
CA GLY A 9 -13.61 10.33 -7.30
C GLY A 9 -12.15 10.78 -7.24
N LEU A 10 -11.92 11.99 -6.72
CA LEU A 10 -10.58 12.56 -6.59
C LEU A 10 -9.71 11.77 -5.60
N MET A 11 -10.29 11.33 -4.47
CA MET A 11 -9.59 10.45 -3.52
C MET A 11 -9.19 9.10 -4.15
N TYR A 12 -10.07 8.50 -4.96
CA TYR A 12 -9.73 7.27 -5.67
C TYR A 12 -8.66 7.46 -6.74
N ILE A 13 -8.71 8.57 -7.48
CA ILE A 13 -7.66 8.90 -8.46
C ILE A 13 -6.32 9.05 -7.75
N LEU A 14 -6.25 9.83 -6.66
CA LEU A 14 -5.05 9.96 -5.86
C LEU A 14 -4.53 8.61 -5.37
N LEU A 15 -5.41 7.74 -4.86
CA LEU A 15 -5.01 6.44 -4.34
C LEU A 15 -4.50 5.50 -5.45
N CYS A 16 -5.11 5.52 -6.64
CA CYS A 16 -4.63 4.78 -7.81
C CYS A 16 -3.30 5.33 -8.33
N THR A 17 -3.14 6.65 -8.44
CA THR A 17 -1.87 7.27 -8.86
C THR A 17 -0.76 6.92 -7.87
N GLY A 18 -1.02 7.02 -6.57
CA GLY A 18 -0.07 6.58 -5.54
C GLY A 18 0.26 5.09 -5.65
N GLY A 19 -0.74 4.26 -5.97
CA GLY A 19 -0.55 2.82 -6.16
C GLY A 19 0.36 2.49 -7.35
N ILE A 20 0.27 3.24 -8.45
CA ILE A 20 1.18 3.09 -9.61
C ILE A 20 2.61 3.51 -9.22
N MET A 21 2.74 4.59 -8.44
CA MET A 21 4.04 5.08 -7.96
C MET A 21 4.69 4.17 -6.91
N LEU A 22 3.99 3.15 -6.44
CA LEU A 22 4.52 2.15 -5.51
C LEU A 22 5.70 1.37 -6.10
N SER A 23 5.77 1.28 -7.43
CA SER A 23 6.93 0.74 -8.15
C SER A 23 8.20 1.60 -8.04
N GLN A 24 8.06 2.88 -7.66
CA GLN A 24 9.14 3.87 -7.65
C GLN A 24 9.46 4.36 -6.24
N ILE A 25 8.44 4.66 -5.42
CA ILE A 25 8.59 5.25 -4.07
C ILE A 25 7.62 4.57 -3.09
N GLN A 26 8.03 3.38 -2.62
CA GLN A 26 7.19 2.47 -1.82
C GLN A 26 6.74 3.08 -0.48
N LEU A 27 7.61 3.83 0.20
CA LEU A 27 7.32 4.45 1.50
C LEU A 27 6.34 5.64 1.40
N PHE A 28 6.36 6.36 0.28
CA PHE A 28 5.46 7.51 0.06
C PHE A 28 3.99 7.09 0.00
N PHE A 29 3.73 5.87 -0.49
CA PHE A 29 2.38 5.34 -0.56
C PHE A 29 1.73 5.17 0.82
N VAL A 30 2.51 4.86 1.87
CA VAL A 30 2.00 4.71 3.24
C VAL A 30 1.43 6.02 3.76
N ALA A 31 2.16 7.13 3.58
CA ALA A 31 1.70 8.45 4.00
C ALA A 31 0.41 8.83 3.26
N LEU A 32 0.34 8.57 1.96
CA LEU A 32 -0.85 8.82 1.16
C LEU A 32 -2.07 8.02 1.65
N LEU A 33 -1.89 6.73 1.97
CA LEU A 33 -2.94 5.89 2.53
C LEU A 33 -3.48 6.44 3.85
N ILE A 34 -2.61 6.92 4.74
CA ILE A 34 -3.00 7.50 6.02
C ILE A 34 -3.79 8.81 5.81
N ILE A 35 -3.32 9.70 4.93
CA ILE A 35 -4.00 10.95 4.62
C ILE A 35 -5.40 10.68 4.07
N ILE A 36 -5.51 9.77 3.11
CA ILE A 36 -6.79 9.43 2.48
C ILE A 36 -7.72 8.73 3.48
N TRP A 37 -7.17 7.89 4.37
CA TRP A 37 -7.92 7.26 5.45
C TRP A 37 -8.52 8.30 6.41
N ILE A 38 -7.71 9.22 6.94
CA ILE A 38 -8.16 10.29 7.84
C ILE A 38 -9.16 11.20 7.14
N GLY A 39 -8.86 11.63 5.91
CA GLY A 39 -9.75 12.46 5.12
C GLY A 39 -11.12 11.80 4.95
N SER A 40 -11.16 10.54 4.55
CA SER A 40 -12.42 9.81 4.33
C SER A 40 -13.24 9.63 5.59
N TRP A 41 -12.58 9.41 6.71
CA TRP A 41 -13.24 9.30 8.00
C TRP A 41 -13.85 10.63 8.44
N LEU A 42 -13.13 11.75 8.26
CA LEU A 42 -13.62 13.09 8.57
C LEU A 42 -14.78 13.51 7.67
N PHE A 43 -14.64 13.36 6.34
CA PHE A 43 -15.69 13.71 5.38
C PHE A 43 -16.92 12.79 5.49
N GLY A 44 -16.73 11.53 5.90
CA GLY A 44 -17.81 10.57 6.09
C GLY A 44 -18.74 10.86 7.28
N ARG A 45 -18.28 11.61 8.29
CA ARG A 45 -19.08 11.95 9.49
C ARG A 45 -20.23 12.92 9.20
N GLY A 46 -20.03 13.86 8.29
CA GLY A 46 -21.02 14.86 7.89
C GLY A 46 -21.80 14.51 6.62
N ALA A 47 -21.56 13.33 6.03
CA ALA A 47 -22.12 12.96 4.73
C ALA A 47 -23.52 12.32 4.86
N PRO A 48 -24.43 12.56 3.88
CA PRO A 48 -25.70 11.85 3.80
C PRO A 48 -25.48 10.34 3.65
N ALA A 49 -26.46 9.52 4.09
CA ALA A 49 -26.35 8.06 4.16
C ALA A 49 -25.80 7.42 2.88
N THR A 50 -26.26 7.89 1.72
CA THR A 50 -25.81 7.43 0.40
C THR A 50 -24.33 7.69 0.13
N ALA A 51 -23.80 8.88 0.47
CA ALA A 51 -22.38 9.21 0.34
C ALA A 51 -21.51 8.53 1.41
N ARG A 52 -22.06 8.30 2.60
CA ARG A 52 -21.36 7.69 3.74
C ARG A 52 -20.92 6.26 3.46
N HIS A 53 -21.70 5.48 2.71
CA HIS A 53 -21.29 4.13 2.29
C HIS A 53 -20.00 4.16 1.44
N TYR A 54 -19.88 5.11 0.52
CA TYR A 54 -18.69 5.25 -0.32
C TYR A 54 -17.45 5.70 0.48
N TYR A 55 -17.59 6.64 1.43
CA TYR A 55 -16.50 7.02 2.33
C TYR A 55 -16.06 5.87 3.26
N SER A 56 -17.01 5.06 3.74
CA SER A 56 -16.71 3.85 4.52
C SER A 56 -15.96 2.80 3.68
N HIS A 57 -16.35 2.64 2.42
CA HIS A 57 -15.66 1.76 1.49
C HIS A 57 -14.22 2.24 1.21
N LEU A 58 -14.00 3.55 1.08
CA LEU A 58 -12.66 4.10 0.92
C LEU A 58 -11.79 3.90 2.18
N THR A 59 -12.37 4.16 3.35
CA THR A 59 -11.73 3.96 4.66
C THR A 59 -11.29 2.51 4.85
N THR A 60 -12.16 1.55 4.55
CA THR A 60 -11.82 0.12 4.65
C THR A 60 -10.75 -0.26 3.64
N THR A 61 -10.81 0.24 2.40
CA THR A 61 -9.77 0.02 1.39
C THR A 61 -8.40 0.50 1.88
N CYS A 62 -8.32 1.74 2.39
CA CYS A 62 -7.09 2.29 2.95
C CYS A 62 -6.58 1.44 4.13
N LYS A 63 -7.46 0.97 5.01
CA LYS A 63 -7.09 0.11 6.14
C LYS A 63 -6.44 -1.20 5.67
N TYR A 64 -7.02 -1.90 4.70
CA TYR A 64 -6.43 -3.14 4.18
C TYR A 64 -5.08 -2.89 3.51
N CYS A 65 -4.97 -1.85 2.67
CA CYS A 65 -3.71 -1.48 2.04
C CYS A 65 -2.63 -1.11 3.07
N THR A 66 -3.00 -0.37 4.12
CA THR A 66 -2.08 0.00 5.21
C THR A 66 -1.60 -1.24 5.97
N LEU A 67 -2.50 -2.21 6.21
CA LEU A 67 -2.15 -3.45 6.90
C LEU A 67 -1.20 -4.32 6.06
N ILE A 68 -1.43 -4.42 4.74
CA ILE A 68 -0.51 -5.10 3.82
C ILE A 68 0.88 -4.43 3.85
N MET A 69 0.92 -3.11 3.78
CA MET A 69 2.19 -2.35 3.84
C MET A 69 2.88 -2.49 5.20
N ALA A 70 2.14 -2.48 6.31
CA ALA A 70 2.69 -2.63 7.65
C ALA A 70 3.38 -4.00 7.85
N LEU A 71 2.88 -5.05 7.19
CA LEU A 71 3.52 -6.36 7.19
C LEU A 71 4.68 -6.45 6.19
N GLY A 72 4.55 -5.80 5.02
CA GLY A 72 5.56 -5.82 3.96
C GLY A 72 6.82 -5.00 4.28
N ILE A 73 6.69 -3.87 4.98
CA ILE A 73 7.83 -2.98 5.27
C ILE A 73 8.90 -3.63 6.14
N PRO A 74 8.56 -4.31 7.26
CA PRO A 74 9.56 -5.05 8.04
C PRO A 74 10.28 -6.13 7.24
N MET A 75 9.55 -6.82 6.36
CA MET A 75 10.13 -7.84 5.47
C MET A 75 11.17 -7.21 4.53
N MET A 76 10.83 -6.08 3.90
CA MET A 76 11.76 -5.33 3.06
C MET A 76 12.98 -4.83 3.83
N PHE A 77 12.76 -4.24 5.01
CA PHE A 77 13.85 -3.74 5.83
C PHE A 77 14.82 -4.85 6.24
N GLY A 78 14.30 -6.03 6.64
CA GLY A 78 15.12 -7.19 6.94
C GLY A 78 15.92 -7.70 5.74
N ALA A 79 15.32 -7.75 4.56
CA ALA A 79 16.01 -8.16 3.34
C ALA A 79 17.10 -7.17 2.92
N THR A 80 16.82 -5.87 2.98
CA THR A 80 17.80 -4.80 2.71
C THR A 80 18.94 -4.84 3.72
N PHE A 81 18.65 -5.11 4.99
CA PHE A 81 19.68 -5.29 6.02
C PHE A 81 20.61 -6.47 5.71
N ILE A 82 20.06 -7.63 5.30
CA ILE A 82 20.87 -8.78 4.90
C ILE A 82 21.74 -8.44 3.68
N GLN A 83 21.18 -7.76 2.66
CA GLN A 83 21.97 -7.33 1.50
C GLN A 83 23.09 -6.36 1.88
N TYR A 84 22.82 -5.41 2.79
CA TYR A 84 23.83 -4.49 3.30
C TYR A 84 24.98 -5.23 4.01
N GLN A 85 24.65 -6.21 4.86
CA GLN A 85 25.65 -7.06 5.54
C GLN A 85 26.50 -7.88 4.56
N LEU A 86 25.95 -8.29 3.43
CA LEU A 86 26.65 -9.10 2.43
C LEU A 86 27.49 -8.29 1.45
N ASN A 87 27.01 -7.11 1.05
CA ASN A 87 27.60 -6.35 -0.05
C ASN A 87 28.46 -5.17 0.41
N GLU A 88 28.15 -4.57 1.56
CA GLU A 88 28.82 -3.34 2.02
C GLU A 88 29.70 -3.54 3.25
N MET A 89 29.45 -4.57 4.06
CA MET A 89 30.30 -4.88 5.21
C MET A 89 31.46 -5.79 4.82
N VAL A 90 32.68 -5.39 5.18
CA VAL A 90 33.90 -6.21 5.01
C VAL A 90 33.83 -7.48 5.86
N TYR A 91 33.23 -7.37 7.05
CA TYR A 91 32.94 -8.50 7.94
C TYR A 91 31.49 -8.40 8.40
N PRO A 92 30.60 -9.32 7.99
CA PRO A 92 29.21 -9.32 8.43
C PRO A 92 29.14 -9.44 9.95
N THR A 93 28.36 -8.56 10.57
CA THR A 93 28.18 -8.51 12.03
C THR A 93 27.29 -9.63 12.58
N VAL A 94 26.52 -10.28 11.71
CA VAL A 94 25.65 -11.41 12.07
C VAL A 94 26.34 -12.71 11.71
N GLU A 95 26.66 -13.51 12.72
CA GLU A 95 27.42 -14.76 12.59
C GLU A 95 26.79 -15.74 11.59
N TYR A 96 25.46 -15.89 11.61
CA TYR A 96 24.76 -16.73 10.64
C TYR A 96 24.99 -16.30 9.18
N ILE A 97 25.01 -14.99 8.92
CA ILE A 97 25.23 -14.42 7.58
C ILE A 97 26.68 -14.63 7.16
N ALA A 98 27.64 -14.43 8.07
CA ALA A 98 29.05 -14.68 7.82
C ALA A 98 29.34 -16.14 7.50
N GLN A 99 28.68 -17.07 8.20
CA GLN A 99 28.84 -18.51 8.01
C GLN A 99 28.12 -19.04 6.76
N ASN A 100 27.01 -18.41 6.34
CA ASN A 100 26.17 -18.89 5.24
C ASN A 100 25.76 -17.77 4.25
N PRO A 101 26.72 -17.08 3.60
CA PRO A 101 26.43 -15.87 2.84
C PRO A 101 25.54 -16.11 1.61
N VAL A 102 25.72 -17.25 0.93
CA VAL A 102 24.92 -17.62 -0.25
C VAL A 102 23.46 -17.88 0.12
N MET A 103 23.22 -18.60 1.22
CA MET A 103 21.86 -18.90 1.69
C MET A 103 21.16 -17.62 2.15
N ALA A 104 21.84 -16.77 2.90
CA ALA A 104 21.32 -15.47 3.33
C ALA A 104 20.95 -14.57 2.14
N GLY A 105 21.78 -14.55 1.09
CA GLY A 105 21.51 -13.82 -0.15
C GLY A 105 20.26 -14.31 -0.86
N HIS A 106 20.06 -15.63 -0.98
CA HIS A 106 18.84 -16.20 -1.55
C HIS A 106 17.59 -15.87 -0.72
N ILE A 107 17.69 -15.91 0.61
CA ILE A 107 16.58 -15.50 1.50
C ILE A 107 16.22 -14.04 1.26
N ALA A 108 17.20 -13.13 1.21
CA ALA A 108 16.95 -11.71 0.97
C ALA A 108 16.26 -11.46 -0.39
N LEU A 109 16.74 -12.11 -1.45
CA LEU A 109 16.11 -12.04 -2.78
C LEU A 109 14.67 -12.56 -2.78
N ALA A 110 14.43 -13.71 -2.15
CA ALA A 110 13.09 -14.28 -2.05
C ALA A 110 12.13 -13.35 -1.30
N VAL A 111 12.60 -12.73 -0.21
CA VAL A 111 11.80 -11.77 0.57
C VAL A 111 11.45 -10.51 -0.25
N ILE A 112 12.41 -9.98 -1.02
CA ILE A 112 12.17 -8.84 -1.92
C ILE A 112 11.14 -9.20 -3.00
N GLN A 113 11.24 -10.38 -3.60
CA GLN A 113 10.28 -10.86 -4.60
C GLN A 113 8.88 -11.04 -4.01
N MET A 114 8.78 -11.61 -2.80
CA MET A 114 7.52 -11.75 -2.07
C MET A 114 6.89 -10.40 -1.77
N PHE A 115 7.68 -9.40 -1.40
CA PHE A 115 7.19 -8.03 -1.24
C PHE A 115 6.68 -7.43 -2.56
N GLY A 116 7.39 -7.66 -3.67
CA GLY A 116 6.92 -7.27 -5.00
C GLY A 116 5.56 -7.88 -5.36
N LEU A 117 5.36 -9.16 -5.05
CA LEU A 117 4.07 -9.84 -5.23
C LEU A 117 2.97 -9.26 -4.33
N LEU A 118 3.29 -8.93 -3.07
CA LEU A 118 2.34 -8.26 -2.17
C LEU A 118 1.90 -6.89 -2.71
N CYS A 119 2.86 -6.12 -3.25
CA CYS A 119 2.59 -4.82 -3.86
C CYS A 119 1.69 -4.94 -5.10
N LEU A 120 1.97 -5.90 -5.98
CA LEU A 120 1.14 -6.20 -7.15
C LEU A 120 -0.27 -6.65 -6.75
N GLY A 121 -0.39 -7.55 -5.77
CA GLY A 121 -1.68 -8.00 -5.24
C GLY A 121 -2.49 -6.86 -4.65
N MET A 122 -1.83 -5.94 -3.93
CA MET A 122 -2.48 -4.74 -3.39
C MET A 122 -2.96 -3.80 -4.49
N LEU A 123 -2.19 -3.61 -5.57
CA LEU A 123 -2.60 -2.83 -6.73
C LEU A 123 -3.81 -3.44 -7.45
N GLY A 124 -3.85 -4.78 -7.58
CA GLY A 124 -5.01 -5.50 -8.09
C GLY A 124 -6.26 -5.34 -7.21
N LEU A 125 -6.11 -5.48 -5.90
CA LEU A 125 -7.19 -5.24 -4.93
C LEU A 125 -7.70 -3.80 -5.00
N LEU A 126 -6.78 -2.84 -5.11
CA LEU A 126 -7.12 -1.43 -5.27
C LEU A 126 -7.92 -1.20 -6.55
N ALA A 127 -7.43 -1.67 -7.70
CA ALA A 127 -8.12 -1.51 -8.98
C ALA A 127 -9.54 -2.10 -8.94
N PHE A 128 -9.69 -3.31 -8.38
CA PHE A 128 -10.99 -3.96 -8.23
C PHE A 128 -11.94 -3.17 -7.33
N ARG A 129 -11.46 -2.68 -6.19
CA ARG A 129 -12.29 -1.91 -5.24
C ARG A 129 -12.63 -0.52 -5.78
N THR A 130 -11.72 0.11 -6.51
CA THR A 130 -11.97 1.36 -7.23
C THR A 130 -13.05 1.16 -8.28
N TYR A 131 -12.96 0.10 -9.09
CA TYR A 131 -13.98 -0.25 -10.09
C TYR A 131 -15.35 -0.47 -9.46
N LYS A 132 -15.43 -1.30 -8.41
CA LYS A 132 -16.68 -1.56 -7.67
C LYS A 132 -17.31 -0.30 -7.07
N CYS A 133 -16.51 0.73 -6.78
CA CYS A 133 -17.00 1.96 -6.18
C CYS A 133 -17.37 3.03 -7.20
N LEU A 134 -16.52 3.29 -8.20
CA LEU A 134 -16.71 4.37 -9.15
C LEU A 134 -17.79 4.06 -10.18
N VAL A 135 -17.91 2.81 -10.64
CA VAL A 135 -18.92 2.41 -11.64
C VAL A 135 -20.35 2.71 -11.16
N PRO A 136 -20.81 2.27 -9.96
CA PRO A 136 -22.14 2.63 -9.48
C PRO A 136 -22.27 4.13 -9.18
N LEU A 137 -21.24 4.77 -8.62
CA LEU A 137 -21.24 6.20 -8.29
C LEU A 137 -21.53 7.10 -9.51
N PHE A 138 -20.99 6.72 -10.67
CA PHE A 138 -21.19 7.42 -11.94
C PHE A 138 -22.37 6.90 -12.77
N LYS A 139 -22.91 5.71 -12.48
CA LYS A 139 -24.17 5.22 -13.07
C LYS A 139 -25.42 5.82 -12.40
N GLU A 140 -25.35 6.16 -11.12
CA GLU A 140 -26.42 6.87 -10.39
C GLU A 140 -26.46 8.38 -10.72
N ALA A 141 -26.09 8.78 -11.94
CA ALA A 141 -26.01 10.17 -12.40
C ALA A 141 -27.08 10.47 -13.45
#